data_AF-A0A7W1PWU4-F1
#
_entry.id   AF-A0A7W1PWU4-F1
#
_cell.length_a   1.000
_cell.length_b   1.000
_cell.length_c   1.000
_cell.angle_alpha   90.00
_cell.angle_beta   90.00
_cell.angle_gamma   90.00
#
_symmetry.space_group_name_H-M   'P 1'
#
loop_
_entity.id
_entity.type
_entity.pdbx_description
1 polymer ?
#
loop_
_entity_poly.entity_id
_entity_poly.type
_entity_poly.pdbx_seq_one_letter_code
_entity_poly.pdbx_strand_id
1 'polypeptide(L)'
;MNQPVAKSSVSFLLVLLFLPLFSFATSMNIGILTEYKITSLLLSPHNGEYYLYGDGQRLMEVKGSTTISCVVSGESVQVKKGSAIIGVYNTVKLAGKDAPNSFNIKPMAPEKPLRVYDHNLEITVINKAFRLINRVNIDYYVAGVVEAENGIKQNFEYYKMKSIICRTYALSNLRRHEAEGYSLCDQVHCQVYKAKNRMNDEIIMAAKASTSMVIVDSELRLITAAFHSNCGGQTLNSE
;
A
#
# COMPACT_ATOMS: atom_id res chain seq x y z
N MET A 1 55.12 -54.23 -25.24
CA MET A 1 53.71 -54.65 -25.01
C MET A 1 53.31 -54.13 -23.63
N ASN A 2 52.20 -53.38 -23.58
CA ASN A 2 51.48 -52.85 -22.41
C ASN A 2 52.13 -51.70 -21.60
N GLN A 3 51.72 -50.46 -21.92
CA GLN A 3 51.68 -49.36 -20.95
C GLN A 3 50.29 -49.28 -20.29
N PRO A 4 50.18 -48.83 -19.02
CA PRO A 4 48.90 -48.77 -18.31
C PRO A 4 48.13 -47.49 -18.69
N VAL A 5 46.83 -47.65 -18.94
CA VAL A 5 45.89 -46.55 -19.18
C VAL A 5 45.53 -45.90 -17.84
N ALA A 6 45.91 -44.63 -17.65
CA ALA A 6 45.45 -43.82 -16.54
C ALA A 6 43.97 -43.45 -16.73
N LYS A 7 43.09 -43.97 -15.87
CA LYS A 7 41.69 -43.54 -15.81
C LYS A 7 41.61 -42.18 -15.12
N SER A 8 41.32 -41.13 -15.89
CA SER A 8 40.92 -39.83 -15.37
C SER A 8 39.46 -39.91 -14.92
N SER A 9 39.23 -39.89 -13.60
CA SER A 9 37.91 -39.69 -13.01
C SER A 9 37.61 -38.19 -12.96
N VAL A 10 36.84 -37.69 -13.94
CA VAL A 10 36.29 -36.33 -13.89
C VAL A 10 35.13 -36.32 -12.89
N SER A 11 35.37 -35.80 -11.70
CA SER A 11 34.32 -35.55 -10.71
C SER A 11 33.58 -34.26 -11.09
N PHE A 12 32.36 -34.38 -11.61
CA PHE A 12 31.51 -33.24 -11.93
C PHE A 12 30.92 -32.68 -10.62
N LEU A 13 31.55 -31.63 -10.08
CA LEU A 13 31.04 -30.94 -8.89
C LEU A 13 29.88 -30.02 -9.31
N LEU A 14 28.65 -30.50 -9.15
CA LEU A 14 27.44 -29.73 -9.37
C LEU A 14 27.28 -28.71 -8.22
N VAL A 15 27.73 -27.48 -8.41
CA VAL A 15 27.50 -26.38 -7.47
C VAL A 15 26.06 -25.90 -7.63
N LEU A 16 25.17 -26.36 -6.74
CA LEU A 16 23.82 -25.81 -6.57
C LEU A 16 23.94 -24.41 -5.96
N LEU A 17 23.91 -23.39 -6.82
CA LEU A 17 23.73 -21.98 -6.42
C LEU A 17 22.34 -21.83 -5.79
N PHE A 18 22.27 -21.93 -4.46
CA PHE A 18 21.12 -21.48 -3.68
C PHE A 18 21.04 -19.95 -3.80
N LEU A 19 20.32 -19.46 -4.81
CA LEU A 19 19.91 -18.06 -4.85
C LEU A 19 18.89 -17.85 -3.73
N PRO A 20 19.15 -16.97 -2.75
CA PRO A 20 18.14 -16.63 -1.76
C PRO A 20 16.96 -15.97 -2.49
N LEU A 21 15.80 -16.62 -2.44
CA LEU A 21 14.52 -16.03 -2.81
C LEU A 21 14.19 -14.96 -1.78
N PHE A 22 14.73 -13.75 -1.98
CA PHE A 22 14.24 -12.59 -1.25
C PHE A 22 12.81 -12.31 -1.74
N SER A 23 11.83 -12.67 -0.91
CA SER A 23 10.47 -12.17 -1.06
C SER A 23 10.50 -10.68 -0.78
N PHE A 24 10.62 -9.87 -1.82
CA PHE A 24 10.43 -8.44 -1.67
C PHE A 24 8.96 -8.20 -1.33
N ALA A 25 8.72 -7.70 -0.12
CA ALA A 25 7.43 -7.13 0.24
C ALA A 25 7.11 -6.03 -0.78
N THR A 26 6.19 -6.30 -1.71
CA THR A 26 5.82 -5.35 -2.75
C THR A 26 5.02 -4.23 -2.09
N SER A 27 5.63 -3.05 -1.96
CA SER A 27 4.96 -1.85 -1.50
C SER A 27 4.27 -1.16 -2.67
N MET A 28 3.05 -0.72 -2.48
CA MET A 28 2.30 0.07 -3.46
C MET A 28 2.15 1.51 -2.98
N ASN A 29 2.11 2.44 -3.95
CA ASN A 29 1.85 3.85 -3.71
C ASN A 29 0.37 4.11 -4.00
N ILE A 30 -0.43 4.34 -2.97
CA ILE A 30 -1.86 4.57 -3.11
C ILE A 30 -2.19 6.04 -2.85
N GLY A 31 -2.77 6.72 -3.84
CA GLY A 31 -3.36 8.02 -3.63
C GLY A 31 -4.57 7.90 -2.71
N ILE A 32 -4.53 8.53 -1.54
CA ILE A 32 -5.63 8.51 -0.56
C ILE A 32 -6.30 9.86 -0.47
N LEU A 33 -7.60 9.87 -0.16
CA LEU A 33 -8.42 11.08 -0.05
C LEU A 33 -8.43 11.92 -1.34
N THR A 34 -8.27 11.26 -2.49
CA THR A 34 -8.07 11.90 -3.81
C THR A 34 -9.27 12.67 -4.31
N GLU A 35 -10.47 12.34 -3.82
CA GLU A 35 -11.71 13.07 -4.09
C GLU A 35 -11.76 14.47 -3.44
N TYR A 36 -10.87 14.78 -2.49
CA TYR A 36 -10.93 16.01 -1.71
C TYR A 36 -9.71 16.91 -1.94
N LYS A 37 -9.96 18.22 -2.06
CA LYS A 37 -8.91 19.26 -2.04
C LYS A 37 -8.51 19.59 -0.60
N ILE A 38 -7.76 18.71 0.05
CA ILE A 38 -7.35 18.90 1.45
C ILE A 38 -6.23 19.94 1.53
N THR A 39 -6.37 20.93 2.39
CA THR A 39 -5.36 21.97 2.64
C THR A 39 -4.83 21.97 4.07
N SER A 40 -5.48 21.26 4.99
CA SER A 40 -5.05 21.10 6.37
C SER A 40 -5.42 19.72 6.91
N LEU A 41 -4.50 19.08 7.62
CA LEU A 41 -4.71 17.77 8.25
C LEU A 41 -3.90 17.61 9.55
N LEU A 42 -4.32 16.67 10.38
CA LEU A 42 -3.60 16.20 11.55
C LEU A 42 -3.14 14.75 11.33
N LEU A 43 -1.91 14.46 11.76
CA LEU A 43 -1.31 13.14 11.77
C LEU A 43 -0.94 12.74 13.19
N SER A 44 -1.14 11.48 13.53
CA SER A 44 -0.58 10.89 14.74
C SER A 44 -0.33 9.39 14.56
N PRO A 45 0.58 8.78 15.33
CA PRO A 45 0.70 7.33 15.37
C PRO A 45 -0.62 6.70 15.83
N HIS A 46 -1.05 5.64 15.16
CA HIS A 46 -2.11 4.76 15.63
C HIS A 46 -1.52 3.48 16.23
N ASN A 47 -0.50 2.90 15.56
CA ASN A 47 0.32 1.83 16.10
C ASN A 47 1.78 2.05 15.67
N GLY A 48 2.72 1.72 16.54
CA GLY A 48 4.15 1.89 16.32
C GLY A 48 4.64 3.32 16.51
N GLU A 49 5.94 3.51 16.33
CA GLU A 49 6.62 4.80 16.34
C GLU A 49 6.99 5.21 14.92
N TYR A 50 7.05 6.53 14.68
CA TYR A 50 7.36 7.08 13.36
C TYR A 50 8.50 8.06 13.40
N TYR A 51 9.23 8.16 12.30
CA TYR A 51 10.07 9.30 11.99
C TYR A 51 9.35 10.23 11.02
N LEU A 52 9.38 11.52 11.32
CA LEU A 52 8.92 12.57 10.43
C LEU A 52 10.12 13.14 9.66
N TYR A 53 10.00 13.21 8.35
CA TYR A 53 11.00 13.79 7.46
C TYR A 53 10.42 14.98 6.71
N GLY A 54 11.25 16.00 6.50
CA GLY A 54 11.01 17.12 5.60
C GLY A 54 12.14 17.20 4.59
N ASP A 55 11.82 17.14 3.30
CA ASP A 55 12.79 17.16 2.19
C ASP A 55 13.94 16.15 2.34
N GLY A 56 13.62 14.97 2.90
CA GLY A 56 14.58 13.88 3.12
C GLY A 56 15.37 13.97 4.43
N GLN A 57 15.34 15.10 5.14
CA GLN A 57 15.97 15.24 6.45
C GLN A 57 15.02 14.81 7.57
N ARG A 58 15.52 14.01 8.51
CA ARG A 58 14.76 13.61 9.70
C ARG A 58 14.55 14.82 10.61
N LEU A 59 13.29 15.19 10.83
CA LEU A 59 12.89 16.33 11.67
C LEU A 59 12.74 15.90 13.14
N MET A 60 12.01 14.81 13.37
CA MET A 60 11.71 14.33 14.71
C MET A 60 11.20 12.88 14.71
N GLU A 61 11.15 12.30 15.90
CA GLU A 61 10.41 11.06 16.18
C GLU A 61 9.01 11.42 16.70
N VAL A 62 8.00 10.70 16.22
CA VAL A 62 6.58 10.88 16.55
C VAL A 62 6.11 9.62 17.25
N LYS A 63 5.75 9.76 18.54
CA LYS A 63 5.40 8.66 19.43
C LYS A 63 4.09 8.92 20.16
N GLY A 64 3.43 7.84 20.57
CA GLY A 64 2.23 7.90 21.42
C GLY A 64 1.16 8.82 20.82
N SER A 65 0.63 9.73 21.63
CA SER A 65 -0.40 10.69 21.23
C SER A 65 0.13 11.96 20.56
N THR A 66 1.39 11.98 20.11
CA THR A 66 1.96 13.16 19.45
C THR A 66 1.23 13.45 18.15
N THR A 67 0.64 14.64 18.08
CA THR A 67 -0.06 15.12 16.88
C THR A 67 0.80 16.12 16.11
N ILE A 68 0.90 15.91 14.81
CA ILE A 68 1.56 16.78 13.84
C ILE A 68 0.49 17.42 12.95
N SER A 69 0.49 18.74 12.84
CA SER A 69 -0.37 19.46 11.90
C SER A 69 0.38 19.76 10.63
N CYS A 70 -0.23 19.45 9.49
CA CYS A 70 0.28 19.81 8.17
C CYS A 70 -0.71 20.79 7.52
N VAL A 71 -0.22 21.93 7.05
CA VAL A 71 -1.02 22.96 6.37
C VAL A 71 -0.35 23.36 5.06
N VAL A 72 -1.12 23.50 3.99
CA VAL A 72 -0.62 24.01 2.71
C VAL A 72 -0.09 25.44 2.90
N SER A 73 1.13 25.68 2.43
CA SER A 73 1.78 26.99 2.44
C SER A 73 2.43 27.22 1.07
N GLY A 74 1.73 27.96 0.20
CA GLY A 74 2.14 28.08 -1.21
C GLY A 74 2.11 26.72 -1.92
N GLU A 75 3.27 26.29 -2.41
CA GLU A 75 3.50 24.99 -3.05
C GLU A 75 4.18 23.97 -2.12
N SER A 76 4.22 24.27 -0.82
CA SER A 76 4.92 23.47 0.18
C SER A 76 4.02 23.12 1.36
N VAL A 77 4.46 22.18 2.19
CA VAL A 77 3.78 21.72 3.39
C VAL A 77 4.41 22.40 4.60
N GLN A 78 3.64 23.23 5.30
CA GLN A 78 4.02 23.71 6.63
C GLN A 78 3.71 22.66 7.67
N VAL A 79 4.71 22.30 8.47
CA VAL A 79 4.61 21.31 9.55
C VAL A 79 4.61 22.03 10.89
N LYS A 80 3.68 21.68 11.77
CA LYS A 80 3.58 22.20 13.14
C LYS A 80 3.45 21.08 14.16
N LYS A 81 3.96 21.32 15.36
CA LYS A 81 3.71 20.52 16.56
C LYS A 81 3.09 21.43 17.61
N GLY A 82 1.80 21.25 17.89
CA GLY A 82 1.03 22.24 18.65
C GLY A 82 1.08 23.60 17.94
N SER A 83 1.45 24.66 18.66
CA SER A 83 1.60 26.01 18.10
C SER A 83 2.94 26.28 17.43
N ALA A 84 3.94 25.41 17.63
CA ALA A 84 5.29 25.61 17.11
C ALA A 84 5.38 25.19 15.64
N ILE A 85 5.89 26.10 14.79
CA ILE A 85 6.22 25.80 13.39
C ILE A 85 7.55 25.06 13.38
N ILE A 86 7.56 23.84 12.83
CA ILE A 86 8.77 23.03 12.65
C ILE A 86 9.50 23.47 11.39
N GLY A 87 8.76 23.74 10.31
CA GLY A 87 9.30 24.21 9.05
C GLY A 87 8.30 24.16 7.90
N VAL A 88 8.76 24.50 6.71
CA VAL A 88 8.02 24.43 5.45
C VAL A 88 8.86 23.60 4.47
N TYR A 89 8.27 22.56 3.90
CA TYR A 89 8.98 21.54 3.12
C TYR A 89 8.25 21.23 1.82
N ASN A 90 8.97 20.90 0.75
CA ASN A 90 8.34 20.47 -0.50
C ASN A 90 7.71 19.08 -0.35
N THR A 91 8.37 18.19 0.39
CA THR A 91 7.88 16.84 0.69
C THR A 91 7.97 16.55 2.18
N VAL A 92 6.87 16.06 2.75
CA VAL A 92 6.83 15.55 4.13
C VAL A 92 6.57 14.05 4.10
N LYS A 93 7.35 13.27 4.85
CA LYS A 93 7.16 11.82 4.97
C LYS A 93 7.00 11.41 6.42
N LEU A 94 6.02 10.56 6.67
CA LEU A 94 5.83 9.86 7.93
C LEU A 94 6.19 8.39 7.70
N ALA A 95 7.33 7.96 8.21
CA ALA A 95 7.86 6.61 8.00
C ALA A 95 7.92 5.84 9.32
N GLY A 96 7.29 4.66 9.36
CA GLY A 96 7.31 3.78 10.52
C GLY A 96 8.74 3.35 10.83
N LYS A 97 9.07 3.31 12.12
CA LYS A 97 10.35 2.83 12.60
C LYS A 97 10.46 1.31 12.49
N ASP A 98 9.38 0.63 12.89
CA ASP A 98 9.25 -0.83 12.90
C ASP A 98 7.83 -1.23 12.49
N ALA A 99 7.65 -2.45 11.98
CA ALA A 99 6.35 -3.03 11.71
C ALA A 99 5.88 -3.92 12.89
N PRO A 100 4.58 -4.04 13.17
CA PRO A 100 3.47 -3.39 12.47
C PRO A 100 3.30 -1.92 12.88
N ASN A 101 3.08 -1.05 11.90
CA ASN A 101 2.81 0.36 12.13
C ASN A 101 1.58 0.84 11.34
N SER A 102 0.81 1.74 11.95
CA SER A 102 -0.32 2.43 11.31
C SER A 102 -0.44 3.86 11.82
N PHE A 103 -0.99 4.76 11.02
CA PHE A 103 -1.12 6.17 11.35
C PHE A 103 -2.55 6.66 11.19
N ASN A 104 -2.91 7.60 12.04
CA ASN A 104 -4.13 8.39 12.00
C ASN A 104 -3.94 9.55 11.03
N ILE A 105 -4.95 9.81 10.21
CA ILE A 105 -5.06 11.02 9.38
C ILE A 105 -6.46 11.62 9.55
N LYS A 106 -6.51 12.87 10.03
CA LYS A 106 -7.75 13.64 10.21
C LYS A 106 -7.68 14.91 9.34
N PRO A 107 -8.38 14.95 8.20
CA PRO A 107 -8.50 16.17 7.42
C PRO A 107 -9.30 17.23 8.19
N MET A 108 -8.73 18.44 8.25
CA MET A 108 -9.30 19.58 8.96
C MET A 108 -9.89 20.63 8.01
N ALA A 109 -9.38 20.70 6.77
CA ALA A 109 -9.91 21.59 5.73
C ALA A 109 -9.86 20.90 4.36
N PRO A 110 -11.00 20.53 3.76
CA PRO A 110 -12.32 20.44 4.41
C PRO A 110 -12.29 19.41 5.55
N GLU A 111 -13.16 19.58 6.55
CA GLU A 111 -13.25 18.59 7.62
C GLU A 111 -13.82 17.26 7.08
N LYS A 112 -13.13 16.16 7.40
CA LYS A 112 -13.57 14.79 7.08
C LYS A 112 -13.38 13.86 8.29
N PRO A 113 -14.01 12.68 8.30
CA PRO A 113 -13.78 11.69 9.36
C PRO A 113 -12.30 11.28 9.46
N LEU A 114 -11.89 10.91 10.67
CA LEU A 114 -10.58 10.28 10.90
C LEU A 114 -10.51 8.97 10.12
N ARG A 115 -9.39 8.75 9.43
CA ARG A 115 -9.05 7.46 8.80
C ARG A 115 -7.74 6.95 9.37
N VAL A 116 -7.56 5.63 9.33
CA VAL A 116 -6.35 4.95 9.78
C VAL A 116 -5.80 4.16 8.59
N TYR A 117 -4.50 4.27 8.35
CA TYR A 117 -3.81 3.58 7.26
C TYR A 117 -2.58 2.85 7.79
N ASP A 118 -2.22 1.74 7.17
CA ASP A 118 -1.00 0.99 7.52
C ASP A 118 0.23 1.60 6.85
N HIS A 119 1.39 1.36 7.46
CA HIS A 119 2.70 1.73 6.94
C HIS A 119 2.90 3.25 6.84
N ASN A 120 3.28 3.77 5.67
CA ASN A 120 3.92 5.08 5.56
C ASN A 120 3.05 6.08 4.80
N LEU A 121 3.30 7.37 5.03
CA LEU A 121 2.63 8.46 4.33
C LEU A 121 3.67 9.38 3.69
N GLU A 122 3.37 9.84 2.48
CA GLU A 122 4.06 10.94 1.82
C GLU A 122 3.05 12.04 1.47
N ILE A 123 3.43 13.28 1.73
CA ILE A 123 2.61 14.48 1.54
C ILE A 123 3.41 15.45 0.67
N THR A 124 2.77 15.90 -0.41
CA THR A 124 3.25 16.97 -1.28
C THR A 124 2.10 17.93 -1.56
N VAL A 125 2.36 19.11 -2.12
CA VAL A 125 1.31 20.03 -2.57
C VAL A 125 1.27 20.04 -4.09
N ILE A 126 0.08 19.84 -4.65
CA ILE A 126 -0.21 20.00 -6.08
C ILE A 126 -1.48 20.83 -6.21
N ASN A 127 -1.46 21.84 -7.08
CA ASN A 127 -2.62 22.71 -7.34
C ASN A 127 -3.23 23.29 -6.05
N LYS A 128 -2.37 23.75 -5.12
CA LYS A 128 -2.75 24.35 -3.83
C LYS A 128 -3.51 23.41 -2.88
N ALA A 129 -3.43 22.09 -3.07
CA ALA A 129 -3.98 21.09 -2.18
C ALA A 129 -2.95 19.97 -1.94
N PHE A 130 -3.14 19.17 -0.89
CA PHE A 130 -2.29 18.03 -0.63
C PHE A 130 -2.54 16.92 -1.64
N ARG A 131 -1.45 16.37 -2.18
CA ARG A 131 -1.39 15.01 -2.69
C ARG A 131 -0.86 14.11 -1.58
N LEU A 132 -1.66 13.12 -1.20
CA LEU A 132 -1.41 12.20 -0.11
C LEU A 132 -1.19 10.79 -0.67
N ILE A 133 -0.01 10.23 -0.44
CA ILE A 133 0.37 8.91 -0.95
C ILE A 133 0.62 7.99 0.25
N ASN A 134 -0.25 7.00 0.44
CA ASN A 134 0.01 5.91 1.38
C ASN A 134 0.91 4.87 0.71
N ARG A 135 2.10 4.67 1.27
CA ARG A 135 3.05 3.63 0.83
C ARG A 135 2.85 2.40 1.71
N VAL A 136 2.22 1.37 1.17
CA VAL A 136 1.65 0.26 1.94
C VAL A 136 2.00 -1.08 1.29
N ASN A 137 2.26 -2.11 2.10
CA ASN A 137 2.42 -3.47 1.60
C ASN A 137 1.12 -3.95 0.92
N ILE A 138 1.23 -4.61 -0.23
CA ILE A 138 0.08 -5.01 -1.05
C ILE A 138 -0.95 -5.85 -0.29
N ASP A 139 -0.55 -6.73 0.64
CA ASP A 139 -1.50 -7.57 1.37
C ASP A 139 -2.35 -6.75 2.35
N TYR A 140 -1.77 -5.70 2.94
CA TYR A 140 -2.48 -4.76 3.80
C TYR A 140 -3.40 -3.82 3.01
N TYR A 141 -2.98 -3.40 1.81
CA TYR A 141 -3.85 -2.70 0.88
C TYR A 141 -5.05 -3.56 0.48
N VAL A 142 -4.80 -4.78 0.03
CA VAL A 142 -5.83 -5.75 -0.37
C VAL A 142 -6.79 -6.01 0.78
N ALA A 143 -6.31 -6.20 2.01
CA ALA A 143 -7.18 -6.39 3.16
C ALA A 143 -8.10 -5.17 3.41
N GLY A 144 -7.58 -3.95 3.27
CA GLY A 144 -8.39 -2.73 3.38
C GLY A 144 -9.44 -2.60 2.27
N VAL A 145 -9.11 -3.00 1.05
CA VAL A 145 -10.05 -3.05 -0.09
C VAL A 145 -11.16 -4.07 0.15
N VAL A 146 -10.79 -5.31 0.52
CA VAL A 146 -11.74 -6.40 0.76
C VAL A 146 -12.74 -6.03 1.87
N GLU A 147 -12.28 -5.44 2.97
CA GLU A 147 -13.18 -4.96 4.03
C GLU A 147 -14.14 -3.89 3.51
N ALA A 148 -13.64 -2.93 2.73
CA ALA A 148 -14.43 -1.80 2.26
C ALA A 148 -15.48 -2.17 1.19
N GLU A 149 -15.21 -3.20 0.38
CA GLU A 149 -16.08 -3.62 -0.72
C GLU A 149 -17.04 -4.76 -0.35
N ASN A 150 -16.64 -5.65 0.56
CA ASN A 150 -17.40 -6.86 0.87
C ASN A 150 -17.93 -6.91 2.31
N GLY A 151 -17.44 -6.04 3.18
CA GLY A 151 -17.78 -6.06 4.60
C GLY A 151 -17.21 -7.27 5.33
N ILE A 152 -17.71 -7.49 6.55
CA ILE A 152 -17.03 -8.29 7.58
C ILE A 152 -17.67 -9.65 7.87
N LYS A 153 -18.75 -10.00 7.16
CA LYS A 153 -19.61 -11.16 7.44
C LYS A 153 -19.52 -12.26 6.39
N GLN A 154 -18.33 -12.47 5.83
CA GLN A 154 -18.07 -13.54 4.85
C GLN A 154 -17.17 -14.61 5.48
N ASN A 155 -17.06 -15.76 4.82
CA ASN A 155 -16.17 -16.83 5.26
C ASN A 155 -14.72 -16.62 4.79
N PHE A 156 -13.80 -17.35 5.41
CA PHE A 156 -12.37 -17.23 5.13
C PHE A 156 -11.97 -17.50 3.67
N GLU A 157 -12.57 -18.52 3.03
CA GLU A 157 -12.27 -18.84 1.63
C GLU A 157 -12.80 -17.77 0.66
N TYR A 158 -13.93 -17.15 0.98
CA TYR A 158 -14.42 -15.97 0.27
C TYR A 158 -13.40 -14.83 0.35
N TYR A 159 -12.85 -14.55 1.55
CA TYR A 159 -11.82 -13.53 1.72
C TYR A 159 -10.53 -13.85 0.99
N LYS A 160 -10.12 -15.13 0.92
CA LYS A 160 -8.95 -15.55 0.13
C LYS A 160 -9.18 -15.31 -1.36
N MET A 161 -10.30 -15.79 -1.89
CA MET A 161 -10.68 -15.59 -3.29
C MET A 161 -10.74 -14.10 -3.64
N LYS A 162 -11.38 -13.28 -2.79
CA LYS A 162 -11.43 -11.82 -2.98
C LYS A 162 -10.05 -11.17 -2.91
N SER A 163 -9.19 -11.63 -2.01
CA SER A 163 -7.82 -11.12 -1.90
C SER A 163 -7.02 -11.37 -3.19
N ILE A 164 -7.15 -12.57 -3.78
CA ILE A 164 -6.52 -12.92 -5.06
C ILE A 164 -7.04 -12.02 -6.20
N ILE A 165 -8.35 -11.82 -6.29
CA ILE A 165 -8.97 -10.94 -7.31
C ILE A 165 -8.46 -9.50 -7.14
N CYS A 166 -8.52 -8.96 -5.92
CA CYS A 166 -8.10 -7.60 -5.65
C CYS A 166 -6.60 -7.39 -5.91
N ARG A 167 -5.76 -8.36 -5.54
CA ARG A 167 -4.32 -8.32 -5.82
C ARG A 167 -4.03 -8.36 -7.31
N THR A 168 -4.72 -9.22 -8.05
CA THR A 168 -4.58 -9.33 -9.51
C THR A 168 -4.94 -8.01 -10.18
N TYR A 169 -6.05 -7.40 -9.78
CA TYR A 169 -6.45 -6.07 -10.27
C TYR A 169 -5.38 -5.02 -9.96
N ALA A 170 -4.91 -4.98 -8.71
CA ALA A 170 -3.96 -3.97 -8.28
C ALA A 170 -2.65 -4.03 -9.08
N LEU A 171 -2.14 -5.25 -9.29
CA LEU A 171 -0.92 -5.50 -10.04
C LEU A 171 -1.07 -5.24 -11.55
N SER A 172 -2.22 -5.58 -12.14
CA SER A 172 -2.47 -5.29 -13.56
C SER A 172 -2.69 -3.81 -13.86
N ASN A 173 -2.91 -2.99 -12.84
CA ASN A 173 -3.22 -1.57 -12.95
C ASN A 173 -2.18 -0.66 -12.26
N LEU A 174 -0.96 -1.13 -11.98
CA LEU A 174 0.06 -0.36 -11.25
C LEU A 174 0.42 1.00 -11.86
N ARG A 175 0.20 1.18 -13.16
CA ARG A 175 0.52 2.40 -13.92
C ARG A 175 -0.71 3.29 -14.18
N ARG A 176 -1.87 2.98 -13.59
CA ARG A 176 -3.12 3.69 -13.88
C ARG A 176 -3.05 5.18 -13.56
N HIS A 177 -2.32 5.55 -12.51
CA HIS A 177 -2.11 6.94 -12.10
C HIS A 177 -0.64 7.38 -12.10
N GLU A 178 0.16 6.79 -12.99
CA GLU A 178 1.60 7.08 -13.09
C GLU A 178 1.86 8.58 -13.34
N ALA A 179 1.00 9.24 -14.13
CA ALA A 179 1.08 10.67 -14.40
C ALA A 179 0.83 11.54 -13.16
N GLU A 180 0.00 11.08 -12.22
CA GLU A 180 -0.29 11.75 -10.95
C GLU A 180 0.73 11.42 -9.85
N GLY A 181 1.61 10.44 -10.10
CA GLY A 181 2.71 10.06 -9.22
C GLY A 181 2.40 8.96 -8.20
N TYR A 182 1.33 8.19 -8.40
CA TYR A 182 0.98 7.03 -7.58
C TYR A 182 0.41 5.89 -8.44
N SER A 183 0.24 4.69 -7.89
CA SER A 183 -0.19 3.54 -8.67
C SER A 183 -1.70 3.50 -8.88
N LEU A 184 -2.44 3.54 -7.76
CA LEU A 184 -3.90 3.48 -7.70
C LEU A 184 -4.43 4.51 -6.72
N CYS A 185 -5.71 4.87 -6.79
CA CYS A 185 -6.36 5.74 -5.83
C CYS A 185 -7.38 5.00 -4.94
N ASP A 186 -7.96 5.71 -3.98
CA ASP A 186 -8.96 5.20 -3.03
C ASP A 186 -10.42 5.22 -3.53
N GLN A 187 -10.65 5.48 -4.82
CA GLN A 187 -11.97 5.63 -5.44
C GLN A 187 -12.41 4.40 -6.23
N VAL A 188 -13.70 4.35 -6.56
CA VAL A 188 -14.36 3.22 -7.26
C VAL A 188 -13.80 2.89 -8.64
N HIS A 189 -13.18 3.84 -9.34
CA HIS A 189 -12.56 3.57 -10.65
C HIS A 189 -11.23 2.81 -10.54
N CYS A 190 -10.67 2.72 -9.33
CA CYS A 190 -9.57 1.81 -8.97
C CYS A 190 -10.16 0.66 -8.13
N GLN A 191 -10.06 0.79 -6.81
CA GLN A 191 -10.68 -0.10 -5.83
C GLN A 191 -10.98 0.73 -4.59
N VAL A 192 -12.03 0.38 -3.86
CA VAL A 192 -12.45 1.18 -2.72
C VAL A 192 -11.49 0.96 -1.54
N TYR A 193 -10.57 1.90 -1.29
CA TYR A 193 -9.57 1.81 -0.22
C TYR A 193 -9.74 2.89 0.85
N LYS A 194 -10.72 2.70 1.75
CA LYS A 194 -11.12 3.73 2.72
C LYS A 194 -10.22 3.83 3.95
N ALA A 195 -9.59 2.74 4.37
CA ALA A 195 -8.74 2.65 5.56
C ALA A 195 -7.99 1.31 5.54
N LYS A 196 -7.12 1.08 6.53
CA LYS A 196 -6.68 -0.28 6.87
C LYS A 196 -7.86 -1.19 7.22
N ASN A 197 -7.62 -2.50 7.17
CA ASN A 197 -8.51 -3.49 7.79
C ASN A 197 -8.57 -3.25 9.31
N ARG A 198 -9.79 -3.25 9.87
CA ARG A 198 -10.09 -2.85 11.26
C ARG A 198 -11.06 -3.76 11.97
N MET A 199 -11.97 -4.39 11.24
CA MET A 199 -13.17 -4.98 11.84
C MET A 199 -13.14 -6.50 11.92
N ASN A 200 -12.41 -7.16 11.01
CA ASN A 200 -12.27 -8.61 11.01
C ASN A 200 -10.85 -9.01 10.59
N ASP A 201 -10.09 -9.57 11.52
CA ASP A 201 -8.71 -9.99 11.29
C ASP A 201 -8.60 -11.19 10.32
N GLU A 202 -9.68 -11.96 10.11
CA GLU A 202 -9.70 -13.02 9.10
C GLU A 202 -9.42 -12.48 7.70
N ILE A 203 -9.76 -11.21 7.42
CA ILE A 203 -9.53 -10.59 6.12
C ILE A 203 -8.03 -10.42 5.86
N ILE A 204 -7.28 -9.85 6.82
CA ILE A 204 -5.82 -9.73 6.67
C ILE A 204 -5.13 -11.10 6.72
N MET A 205 -5.64 -12.05 7.52
CA MET A 205 -5.14 -13.42 7.52
C MET A 205 -5.35 -14.10 6.15
N ALA A 206 -6.51 -13.92 5.53
CA ALA A 206 -6.81 -14.46 4.20
C ALA A 206 -5.97 -13.80 3.09
N ALA A 207 -5.75 -12.48 3.19
CA ALA A 207 -4.88 -11.76 2.28
C ALA A 207 -3.44 -12.31 2.35
N LYS A 208 -2.92 -12.56 3.56
CA LYS A 208 -1.59 -13.15 3.79
C LYS A 208 -1.52 -14.63 3.42
N ALA A 209 -2.58 -15.40 3.67
CA ALA A 209 -2.65 -16.81 3.27
C ALA A 209 -2.67 -17.00 1.75
N SER A 210 -2.99 -15.93 1.00
CA SER A 210 -2.98 -15.87 -0.46
C SER A 210 -1.89 -14.95 -1.01
N THR A 211 -0.85 -14.64 -0.23
CA THR A 211 0.27 -13.81 -0.70
C THR A 211 0.86 -14.39 -1.99
N SER A 212 1.17 -13.51 -2.94
CA SER A 212 1.70 -13.83 -4.27
C SER A 212 0.77 -14.64 -5.19
N MET A 213 -0.43 -15.01 -4.74
CA MET A 213 -1.43 -15.63 -5.61
C MET A 213 -2.13 -14.55 -6.45
N VAL A 214 -2.12 -14.76 -7.77
CA VAL A 214 -2.74 -13.90 -8.79
C VAL A 214 -3.39 -14.78 -9.85
N ILE A 215 -4.28 -14.19 -10.65
CA ILE A 215 -4.93 -14.87 -11.77
C ILE A 215 -4.28 -14.43 -13.07
N VAL A 216 -3.90 -15.40 -13.91
CA VAL A 216 -3.26 -15.16 -15.21
C VAL A 216 -4.02 -15.86 -16.33
N ASP A 217 -3.87 -15.36 -17.56
CA ASP A 217 -4.36 -16.01 -18.78
C ASP A 217 -3.42 -17.15 -19.25
N SER A 218 -3.75 -17.77 -20.39
CA SER A 218 -2.93 -18.81 -21.02
C SER A 218 -1.53 -18.34 -21.42
N GLU A 219 -1.35 -17.03 -21.59
CA GLU A 219 -0.08 -16.39 -21.91
C GLU A 219 0.68 -15.90 -20.65
N LEU A 220 0.22 -16.28 -19.46
CA LEU A 220 0.78 -15.89 -18.16
C LEU A 220 0.73 -14.38 -17.89
N ARG A 221 -0.18 -13.65 -18.53
CA ARG A 221 -0.44 -12.23 -18.26
C ARG A 221 -1.52 -12.10 -17.20
N LEU A 222 -1.40 -11.11 -16.33
CA LEU A 222 -2.43 -10.81 -15.34
C LEU A 222 -3.75 -10.47 -16.04
N ILE A 223 -4.83 -11.14 -15.66
CA ILE A 223 -6.15 -10.85 -16.23
C ILE A 223 -6.68 -9.49 -15.75
N THR A 224 -7.63 -8.93 -16.50
CA THR A 224 -8.51 -7.88 -15.97
C THR A 224 -9.48 -8.50 -14.97
N ALA A 225 -9.11 -8.48 -13.70
CA ALA A 225 -9.90 -9.05 -12.61
C ALA A 225 -11.08 -8.14 -12.22
N ALA A 226 -12.01 -7.91 -13.16
CA ALA A 226 -13.22 -7.13 -12.92
C ALA A 226 -14.19 -7.89 -12.01
N PHE A 227 -14.84 -7.18 -11.09
CA PHE A 227 -15.90 -7.71 -10.23
C PHE A 227 -16.97 -6.66 -9.99
N HIS A 228 -18.16 -7.11 -9.62
CA HIS A 228 -19.31 -6.26 -9.33
C HIS A 228 -20.16 -6.90 -8.20
N SER A 229 -21.05 -6.12 -7.59
CA SER A 229 -21.79 -6.51 -6.38
C SER A 229 -22.91 -7.52 -6.66
N ASN A 230 -23.67 -7.35 -7.74
CA ASN A 230 -24.77 -8.25 -8.13
C ASN A 230 -24.89 -8.33 -9.65
N CYS A 231 -24.91 -9.54 -10.20
CA CYS A 231 -25.02 -9.81 -11.64
C CYS A 231 -26.46 -9.96 -12.14
N GLY A 232 -27.46 -10.02 -11.25
CA GLY A 232 -28.85 -10.30 -11.65
C GLY A 232 -29.09 -11.73 -12.15
N GLY A 233 -28.11 -12.63 -11.97
CA GLY A 233 -28.21 -14.06 -12.31
C GLY A 233 -27.21 -14.53 -13.38
N GLN A 234 -26.66 -13.63 -14.19
CA GLN A 234 -25.66 -13.95 -15.21
C GLN A 234 -24.66 -12.80 -15.36
N THR A 235 -23.38 -13.12 -15.55
CA THR A 235 -22.38 -12.10 -15.89
C THR A 235 -22.50 -11.72 -17.37
N LEU A 236 -22.07 -10.51 -17.71
CA LEU A 236 -21.99 -10.05 -19.10
C LEU A 236 -20.63 -10.39 -19.70
N ASN A 237 -20.60 -10.62 -21.02
CA ASN A 237 -19.36 -10.60 -21.77
C ASN A 237 -18.74 -9.19 -21.74
N SER A 238 -17.42 -9.12 -21.86
CA SER A 238 -16.70 -7.84 -21.87
C SER A 238 -16.74 -7.10 -23.22
N GLU A 239 -17.39 -7.68 -24.23
CA GLU A 239 -17.50 -7.21 -25.63
C GLU A 239 -18.95 -6.94 -26.03
#